data_AF-A0A969Q287-F1
#
_entry.id   AF-A0A969Q287-F1
#
_cell.length_a   1.000
_cell.length_b   1.000
_cell.length_c   1.000
_cell.angle_alpha   90.00
_cell.angle_beta   90.00
_cell.angle_gamma   90.00
#
_symmetry.space_group_name_H-M   'P 1'
#
loop_
_entity.id
_entity.type
_entity.pdbx_description
1 polymer ?
#
loop_
_entity_poly.entity_id
_entity_poly.type
_entity_poly.pdbx_seq_one_letter_code
_entity_poly.pdbx_strand_id
1 'polypeptide(L)'
;MTQPLLRMPEPVSPQVYDNPADAVAALRALYERNTGFLRDALSALSDDPTISGRFRACYPQVTIQTTRYDHVDSRLAYGHVTAPGVYSATVTRPDLFKHYLTKQLQLLSANHGVGFTVSTSDIPIPIHFAVSADTHVDTDFSDRIGRPLRDIFDVPDLNLMNDDIVNGEIDVEMESVRPLAQFTAPRTDYSLARLQHYTATRADEFQNFVLFTNYQFYVDEFVAHARARGEGRD
;
A
#
# COMPACT_ATOMS: atom_id res chain seq x y z
N MET A 1 -35.31 3.82 -2.77
CA MET A 1 -34.05 3.92 -3.55
C MET A 1 -33.37 2.57 -3.46
N THR A 2 -33.36 1.80 -4.55
CA THR A 2 -32.69 0.49 -4.60
C THR A 2 -31.18 0.75 -4.49
N GLN A 3 -30.50 0.17 -3.49
CA GLN A 3 -29.05 0.31 -3.41
C GLN A 3 -28.41 -0.24 -4.70
N PRO A 4 -27.43 0.46 -5.28
CA PRO A 4 -26.76 -0.04 -6.47
C PRO A 4 -26.09 -1.37 -6.18
N LEU A 5 -26.18 -2.33 -7.10
CA LEU A 5 -25.55 -3.64 -6.98
C LEU A 5 -24.03 -3.47 -6.78
N LEU A 6 -23.53 -3.90 -5.62
CA LEU A 6 -22.09 -3.91 -5.33
C LEU A 6 -21.44 -5.10 -6.02
N ARG A 7 -20.45 -4.84 -6.88
CA ARG A 7 -19.65 -5.82 -7.59
C ARG A 7 -18.24 -5.84 -7.00
N MET A 8 -17.79 -7.02 -6.62
CA MET A 8 -16.46 -7.25 -6.05
C MET A 8 -15.80 -8.44 -6.75
N PRO A 9 -14.45 -8.52 -6.75
CA PRO A 9 -13.77 -9.76 -7.12
C PRO A 9 -14.25 -10.92 -6.26
N GLU A 10 -14.17 -12.15 -6.78
CA GLU A 10 -14.52 -13.34 -6.00
C GLU A 10 -13.75 -13.38 -4.66
N PRO A 11 -14.36 -13.81 -3.56
CA PRO A 11 -13.65 -13.90 -2.29
C PRO A 11 -12.47 -14.89 -2.39
N VAL A 12 -11.30 -14.49 -1.89
CA VAL A 12 -10.15 -15.37 -1.73
C VAL A 12 -10.06 -15.73 -0.26
N SER A 13 -10.09 -17.03 0.06
CA SER A 13 -9.91 -17.50 1.42
C SER A 13 -8.52 -17.13 1.95
N PRO A 14 -8.39 -16.75 3.23
CA PRO A 14 -7.08 -16.53 3.85
C PRO A 14 -6.17 -17.74 3.69
N GLN A 15 -4.90 -17.50 3.39
CA GLN A 15 -3.88 -18.54 3.21
C GLN A 15 -2.69 -18.27 4.12
N VAL A 16 -2.12 -19.34 4.68
CA VAL A 16 -0.98 -19.27 5.59
C VAL A 16 0.29 -19.63 4.82
N TYR A 17 1.34 -18.87 5.05
CA TYR A 17 2.65 -19.01 4.43
C TYR A 17 3.74 -19.03 5.49
N ASP A 18 4.63 -20.03 5.45
CA ASP A 18 5.80 -20.08 6.34
C ASP A 18 7.00 -19.34 5.74
N ASN A 19 7.05 -19.23 4.41
CA ASN A 19 8.13 -18.54 3.70
C ASN A 19 7.77 -17.06 3.46
N PRO A 20 8.60 -16.11 3.92
CA PRO A 20 8.40 -14.68 3.67
C PRO A 20 8.25 -14.28 2.20
N ALA A 21 9.02 -14.90 1.29
CA ALA A 21 8.97 -14.57 -0.13
C ALA A 21 7.64 -15.02 -0.76
N ASP A 22 7.11 -16.17 -0.35
CA ASP A 22 5.83 -16.69 -0.85
C ASP A 22 4.66 -15.83 -0.32
N ALA A 23 4.73 -15.39 0.94
CA ALA A 23 3.76 -14.44 1.49
C ALA A 23 3.75 -13.12 0.70
N VAL A 24 4.92 -12.56 0.36
CA VAL A 24 5.02 -11.33 -0.46
C VAL A 24 4.51 -11.56 -1.88
N ALA A 25 4.78 -12.72 -2.48
CA ALA A 25 4.24 -13.07 -3.80
C ALA A 25 2.71 -13.15 -3.77
N ALA A 26 2.13 -13.72 -2.71
CA ALA A 26 0.68 -13.78 -2.52
C ALA A 26 0.04 -12.39 -2.33
N LEU A 27 0.65 -11.52 -1.52
CA LEU A 27 0.24 -10.12 -1.37
C LEU A 27 0.24 -9.40 -2.72
N ARG A 28 1.30 -9.60 -3.51
CA ARG A 28 1.41 -9.02 -4.87
C ARG A 28 0.32 -9.54 -5.79
N ALA A 29 0.08 -10.85 -5.84
CA ALA A 29 -0.94 -11.44 -6.69
C ALA A 29 -2.35 -10.93 -6.34
N LEU A 30 -2.68 -10.82 -5.04
CA LEU A 30 -3.94 -10.24 -4.59
C LEU A 30 -4.07 -8.77 -4.97
N TYR A 31 -3.01 -7.98 -4.81
CA TYR A 31 -3.01 -6.57 -5.20
C TYR A 31 -3.22 -6.40 -6.71
N GLU A 32 -2.47 -7.13 -7.54
CA GLU A 32 -2.57 -7.08 -9.00
C GLU A 32 -3.97 -7.51 -9.49
N ARG A 33 -4.53 -8.57 -8.90
CA ARG A 33 -5.90 -9.02 -9.16
C ARG A 33 -6.94 -7.94 -8.83
N ASN A 34 -6.85 -7.36 -7.64
CA ASN A 34 -7.87 -6.45 -7.14
C ASN A 34 -7.80 -5.09 -7.86
N THR A 35 -6.60 -4.58 -8.15
CA THR A 35 -6.42 -3.38 -8.99
C THR A 35 -6.76 -3.65 -10.45
N GLY A 36 -6.49 -4.86 -10.97
CA GLY A 36 -6.92 -5.32 -12.29
C GLY A 36 -8.44 -5.24 -12.44
N PHE A 37 -9.20 -5.81 -11.50
CA PHE A 37 -10.66 -5.73 -11.49
C PHE A 37 -11.19 -4.29 -11.57
N LEU A 38 -10.59 -3.36 -10.83
CA LEU A 38 -10.98 -1.95 -10.85
C LEU A 38 -10.68 -1.28 -12.20
N ARG A 39 -9.51 -1.58 -12.80
CA ARG A 39 -9.13 -1.09 -14.14
C ARG A 39 -10.04 -1.66 -15.23
N ASP A 40 -10.37 -2.93 -15.16
CA ASP A 40 -11.27 -3.59 -16.11
C ASP A 40 -12.68 -2.99 -16.03
N ALA A 41 -13.19 -2.74 -14.82
CA ALA A 41 -14.46 -2.06 -14.61
C ALA A 41 -14.45 -0.63 -15.16
N LEU A 42 -13.37 0.12 -14.96
CA LEU A 42 -13.21 1.47 -15.49
C LEU A 42 -13.17 1.47 -17.03
N SER A 43 -12.48 0.50 -17.64
CA SER A 43 -12.46 0.31 -19.09
C SER A 43 -13.84 -0.04 -19.61
N ALA A 44 -14.53 -1.00 -19.00
CA ALA A 44 -15.86 -1.42 -19.42
C ALA A 44 -16.87 -0.27 -19.37
N LEU A 45 -16.84 0.56 -18.32
CA LEU A 45 -17.68 1.75 -18.22
C LEU A 45 -17.33 2.81 -19.27
N SER A 46 -16.06 2.92 -19.64
CA SER A 46 -15.63 3.82 -20.73
C SER A 46 -16.25 3.43 -22.07
N ASP A 47 -16.39 2.13 -22.31
CA ASP A 47 -16.95 1.58 -23.55
C ASP A 47 -18.48 1.56 -23.53
N ASP A 48 -19.09 1.26 -22.37
CA ASP A 48 -20.53 1.24 -22.16
C ASP A 48 -20.93 2.00 -20.87
N PRO A 49 -21.32 3.28 -21.00
CA PRO A 49 -21.80 4.10 -19.88
C PRO A 49 -23.10 3.60 -19.23
N THR A 50 -23.81 2.66 -19.86
CA THR A 50 -25.06 2.11 -19.31
C THR A 50 -24.83 1.06 -18.22
N ILE A 51 -23.59 0.56 -18.09
CA ILE A 51 -23.21 -0.37 -17.02
C ILE A 51 -23.56 0.23 -15.66
N SER A 52 -24.38 -0.51 -14.91
CA SER A 52 -24.84 -0.11 -13.60
C SER A 52 -24.25 -0.99 -12.48
N GLY A 53 -23.96 -0.35 -11.36
CA GLY A 53 -23.39 -0.96 -10.16
C GLY A 53 -22.36 -0.07 -9.50
N ARG A 54 -21.95 -0.47 -8.29
CA ARG A 54 -20.77 0.05 -7.61
C ARG A 54 -19.69 -1.01 -7.67
N PHE A 55 -18.46 -0.65 -8.00
CA PHE A 55 -17.33 -1.55 -8.09
C PHE A 55 -16.39 -1.30 -6.92
N ARG A 56 -16.04 -2.37 -6.21
CA ARG A 56 -15.12 -2.30 -5.05
C ARG A 56 -14.16 -3.47 -5.09
N ALA A 57 -12.90 -3.17 -4.80
CA ALA A 57 -11.90 -4.17 -4.42
C ALA A 57 -11.12 -3.61 -3.22
N CYS A 58 -10.59 -4.50 -2.39
CA CYS A 58 -9.91 -4.11 -1.14
C CYS A 58 -8.43 -4.44 -1.18
N TYR A 59 -7.63 -3.75 -0.35
CA TYR A 59 -6.20 -4.00 -0.27
C TYR A 59 -5.92 -5.42 0.25
N PRO A 60 -4.81 -6.06 -0.15
CA PRO A 60 -4.34 -7.24 0.54
C PRO A 60 -3.89 -6.89 1.97
N GLN A 61 -3.91 -7.90 2.83
CA GLN A 61 -3.51 -7.82 4.23
C GLN A 61 -2.56 -8.97 4.57
N VAL A 62 -1.58 -8.68 5.41
CA VAL A 62 -0.79 -9.71 6.08
C VAL A 62 -1.05 -9.64 7.59
N THR A 63 -1.25 -10.80 8.20
CA THR A 63 -1.48 -10.96 9.63
C THR A 63 -0.47 -11.95 10.21
N ILE A 64 0.08 -11.63 11.37
CA ILE A 64 0.84 -12.56 12.22
C ILE A 64 0.15 -12.71 13.56
N GLN A 65 0.38 -13.84 14.22
CA GLN A 65 -0.05 -14.06 15.59
C GLN A 65 1.13 -14.58 16.39
N THR A 66 1.50 -13.85 17.45
CA THR A 66 2.47 -14.31 18.44
C THR A 66 1.75 -14.68 19.74
N THR A 67 2.23 -15.75 20.38
CA THR A 67 1.70 -16.23 21.67
C THR A 67 2.71 -16.07 22.81
N ARG A 68 3.91 -15.53 22.52
CA ARG A 68 5.04 -15.51 23.45
C ARG A 68 5.67 -14.12 23.56
N TYR A 69 6.20 -13.83 24.74
CA TYR A 69 7.13 -12.73 24.94
C TYR A 69 8.52 -13.21 24.58
N ASP A 70 8.80 -13.29 23.28
CA ASP A 70 10.11 -13.75 22.82
C ASP A 70 11.19 -12.71 23.18
N HIS A 71 12.34 -13.18 23.67
CA HIS A 71 13.52 -12.33 23.83
C HIS A 71 14.15 -12.12 22.46
N VAL A 72 13.71 -11.06 21.80
CA VAL A 72 14.23 -10.61 20.50
C VAL A 72 15.69 -10.17 20.64
N ASP A 73 16.52 -10.52 19.67
CA ASP A 73 17.89 -10.01 19.55
C ASP A 73 17.87 -8.47 19.45
N SER A 74 18.34 -7.80 20.50
CA SER A 74 18.21 -6.35 20.68
C SER A 74 19.12 -5.50 19.78
N ARG A 75 19.87 -6.11 18.86
CA ARG A 75 20.79 -5.38 17.96
C ARG A 75 20.05 -4.59 16.88
N LEU A 76 18.85 -4.99 16.51
CA LEU A 76 17.99 -4.25 15.58
C LEU A 76 16.84 -3.59 16.34
N ALA A 77 16.66 -2.29 16.11
CA ALA A 77 15.54 -1.53 16.67
C ALA A 77 14.19 -1.82 15.98
N TYR A 78 14.14 -2.79 15.06
CA TYR A 78 12.96 -3.13 14.25
C TYR A 78 12.89 -4.64 13.97
N GLY A 79 11.84 -5.08 13.29
CA GLY A 79 11.65 -6.49 12.89
C GLY A 79 11.12 -7.38 14.01
N HIS A 80 10.44 -6.81 15.00
CA HIS A 80 9.84 -7.53 16.11
C HIS A 80 8.60 -6.83 16.65
N VAL A 81 7.80 -7.56 17.43
CA VAL A 81 6.65 -7.04 18.17
C VAL A 81 6.84 -7.23 19.68
N THR A 82 6.21 -6.37 20.48
CA THR A 82 6.50 -6.24 21.91
C THR A 82 5.70 -7.18 22.82
N ALA A 83 4.57 -7.73 22.36
CA ALA A 83 3.69 -8.54 23.18
C ALA A 83 2.97 -9.65 22.38
N PRO A 84 2.56 -10.75 23.03
CA PRO A 84 1.65 -11.74 22.46
C PRO A 84 0.35 -11.09 21.99
N GLY A 85 -0.11 -11.45 20.79
CA GLY A 85 -1.36 -10.98 20.19
C GLY A 85 -1.35 -11.10 18.67
N VAL A 86 -2.40 -10.57 18.05
CA VAL A 86 -2.59 -10.56 16.60
C VAL A 86 -2.17 -9.20 16.07
N TYR A 87 -1.37 -9.20 15.00
CA TYR A 87 -0.89 -7.99 14.35
C TYR A 87 -1.18 -8.06 12.86
N SER A 88 -1.70 -6.99 12.26
CA SER A 88 -1.98 -6.95 10.84
C SER A 88 -1.56 -5.64 10.17
N ALA A 89 -1.29 -5.72 8.87
CA ALA A 89 -1.06 -4.55 8.03
C ALA A 89 -1.72 -4.75 6.67
N THR A 90 -2.45 -3.72 6.22
CA THR A 90 -2.85 -3.60 4.81
C THR A 90 -1.66 -3.19 3.97
N VAL A 91 -1.54 -3.75 2.77
CA VAL A 91 -0.37 -3.54 1.90
C VAL A 91 -0.80 -2.97 0.56
N THR A 92 -0.11 -1.91 0.11
CA THR A 92 -0.18 -1.41 -1.27
C THR A 92 1.18 -1.55 -1.94
N ARG A 93 1.20 -1.46 -3.28
CA ARG A 93 2.40 -1.54 -4.12
C ARG A 93 3.42 -2.61 -3.67
N PRO A 94 3.03 -3.90 -3.53
CA PRO A 94 3.97 -4.95 -3.12
C PRO A 94 5.13 -5.13 -4.12
N ASP A 95 4.96 -4.68 -5.37
CA ASP A 95 6.01 -4.57 -6.38
C ASP A 95 7.11 -3.59 -5.95
N LEU A 96 6.74 -2.39 -5.51
CA LEU A 96 7.66 -1.33 -5.06
C LEU A 96 8.34 -1.73 -3.75
N PHE A 97 7.56 -2.26 -2.80
CA PHE A 97 8.05 -2.58 -1.46
C PHE A 97 8.56 -4.02 -1.31
N LYS A 98 8.72 -4.77 -2.41
CA LYS A 98 9.09 -6.21 -2.38
C LYS A 98 10.26 -6.51 -1.45
N HIS A 99 11.35 -5.75 -1.58
CA HIS A 99 12.56 -5.96 -0.78
C HIS A 99 12.31 -5.67 0.70
N TYR A 100 11.68 -4.53 1.00
CA TYR A 100 11.31 -4.14 2.37
C TYR A 100 10.41 -5.18 3.04
N LEU A 101 9.30 -5.55 2.39
CA LEU A 101 8.34 -6.53 2.92
C LEU A 101 9.01 -7.87 3.18
N THR A 102 9.77 -8.39 2.20
CA THR A 102 10.45 -9.68 2.35
C THR A 102 11.41 -9.64 3.55
N LYS A 103 12.17 -8.56 3.70
CA LYS A 103 13.13 -8.42 4.80
C LYS A 103 12.44 -8.31 6.16
N GLN A 104 11.35 -7.54 6.27
CA GLN A 104 10.62 -7.41 7.53
C GLN A 104 9.96 -8.73 7.95
N LEU A 105 9.30 -9.42 7.01
CA LEU A 105 8.71 -10.73 7.29
C LEU A 105 9.78 -11.76 7.68
N GLN A 106 10.96 -11.76 7.04
CA GLN A 106 12.09 -12.60 7.46
C GLN A 106 12.52 -12.35 8.91
N LEU A 107 12.61 -11.09 9.33
CA LEU A 107 12.96 -10.74 10.71
C LEU A 107 11.88 -11.20 11.69
N LEU A 108 10.61 -10.98 11.36
CA LEU A 108 9.49 -11.43 12.20
C LEU A 108 9.47 -12.95 12.37
N SER A 109 9.67 -13.70 11.29
CA SER A 109 9.78 -15.17 11.35
C SER A 109 10.97 -15.61 12.20
N ALA A 110 12.15 -14.99 12.00
CA ALA A 110 13.35 -15.33 12.74
C ALA A 110 13.25 -15.03 14.24
N ASN A 111 12.60 -13.91 14.60
CA ASN A 111 12.50 -13.45 15.99
C ASN A 111 11.34 -14.11 16.77
N HIS A 112 10.26 -14.52 16.09
CA HIS A 112 9.03 -14.99 16.75
C HIS A 112 8.60 -16.40 16.32
N GLY A 113 9.22 -17.01 15.32
CA GLY A 113 8.83 -18.32 14.80
C GLY A 113 7.40 -18.35 14.24
N VAL A 114 6.94 -17.24 13.65
CA VAL A 114 5.56 -17.07 13.15
C VAL A 114 5.46 -17.35 11.64
N GLY A 115 4.29 -17.85 11.24
CA GLY A 115 3.83 -17.85 9.85
C GLY A 115 3.00 -16.59 9.53
N PHE A 116 2.68 -16.42 8.24
CA PHE A 116 2.01 -15.23 7.69
C PHE A 116 0.68 -15.60 7.09
N THR A 117 -0.41 -15.06 7.62
CA THR A 117 -1.74 -15.19 7.01
C THR A 117 -1.96 -14.04 6.03
N VAL A 118 -2.09 -14.36 4.75
CA VAL A 118 -2.40 -13.40 3.68
C VAL A 118 -3.88 -13.51 3.32
N SER A 119 -4.58 -12.37 3.28
CA SER A 119 -6.00 -12.28 2.96
C SER A 119 -6.35 -10.98 2.24
N THR A 120 -7.59 -10.86 1.78
CA THR A 120 -8.17 -9.56 1.38
C THR A 120 -8.64 -8.84 2.65
N SER A 121 -8.30 -7.55 2.80
CA SER A 121 -8.81 -6.69 3.88
C SER A 121 -10.25 -6.24 3.62
N ASP A 122 -10.82 -5.50 4.56
CA ASP A 122 -12.05 -4.73 4.40
C ASP A 122 -11.81 -3.30 3.88
N ILE A 123 -10.55 -2.86 3.77
CA ILE A 123 -10.18 -1.51 3.35
C ILE A 123 -10.23 -1.38 1.82
N PRO A 124 -11.13 -0.55 1.25
CA PRO A 124 -11.27 -0.41 -0.19
C PRO A 124 -10.08 0.30 -0.82
N ILE A 125 -9.73 -0.08 -2.04
CA ILE A 125 -8.73 0.60 -2.89
C ILE A 125 -9.44 1.73 -3.66
N PRO A 126 -9.08 3.00 -3.43
CA PRO A 126 -9.58 4.08 -4.26
C PRO A 126 -9.18 3.90 -5.74
N ILE A 127 -10.10 4.13 -6.67
CA ILE A 127 -9.85 3.93 -8.11
C ILE A 127 -8.62 4.71 -8.61
N HIS A 128 -8.40 5.91 -8.08
CA HIS A 128 -7.26 6.79 -8.38
C HIS A 128 -5.89 6.14 -8.11
N PHE A 129 -5.82 5.17 -7.21
CA PHE A 129 -4.59 4.45 -6.88
C PHE A 129 -4.49 3.09 -7.59
N ALA A 130 -5.59 2.58 -8.14
CA ALA A 130 -5.60 1.36 -8.94
C ALA A 130 -5.19 1.59 -10.40
N VAL A 131 -5.30 2.84 -10.89
CA VAL A 131 -4.87 3.25 -12.22
C VAL A 131 -3.40 3.70 -12.23
N SER A 132 -2.74 3.55 -13.38
CA SER A 132 -1.39 4.10 -13.58
C SER A 132 -1.41 5.63 -13.49
N ALA A 133 -0.31 6.22 -13.01
CA ALA A 133 -0.15 7.68 -12.92
C ALA A 133 -0.38 8.42 -14.25
N ASP A 134 -0.19 7.75 -15.37
CA ASP A 134 -0.42 8.32 -16.71
C ASP A 134 -1.91 8.33 -17.11
N THR A 135 -2.76 7.58 -16.40
CA THR A 135 -4.20 7.50 -16.65
C THR A 135 -4.92 8.54 -15.79
N HIS A 136 -5.25 9.69 -16.38
CA HIS A 136 -6.03 10.73 -15.71
C HIS A 136 -7.49 10.26 -15.56
N VAL A 137 -7.84 9.80 -14.36
CA VAL A 137 -9.23 9.53 -13.97
C VAL A 137 -9.79 10.82 -13.39
N ASP A 138 -10.13 11.74 -14.27
CA ASP A 138 -10.55 13.09 -13.91
C ASP A 138 -12.03 13.37 -14.27
N THR A 139 -12.40 14.65 -14.20
CA THR A 139 -13.70 15.24 -14.56
C THR A 139 -14.24 14.71 -15.89
N ASP A 140 -13.38 14.57 -16.91
CA ASP A 140 -13.77 14.10 -18.25
C ASP A 140 -14.41 12.71 -18.24
N PHE A 141 -13.96 11.81 -17.35
CA PHE A 141 -14.58 10.50 -17.18
C PHE A 141 -15.96 10.62 -16.55
N SER A 142 -16.11 11.44 -15.50
CA SER A 142 -17.40 11.64 -14.82
C SER A 142 -18.44 12.30 -15.74
N ASP A 143 -18.00 13.27 -16.56
CA ASP A 143 -18.85 13.97 -17.52
C ASP A 143 -19.34 13.03 -18.62
N ARG A 144 -18.47 12.14 -19.12
CA ARG A 144 -18.83 11.13 -20.14
C ARG A 144 -19.84 10.11 -19.63
N ILE A 145 -19.73 9.69 -18.36
CA ILE A 145 -20.63 8.71 -17.74
C ILE A 145 -21.92 9.38 -17.22
N GLY A 146 -21.92 10.70 -17.03
CA GLY A 146 -23.07 11.45 -16.52
C GLY A 146 -23.41 11.17 -15.06
N ARG A 147 -22.47 10.60 -14.28
CA ARG A 147 -22.64 10.24 -12.87
C ARG A 147 -21.35 10.48 -12.09
N PRO A 148 -21.43 10.89 -10.80
CA PRO A 148 -20.23 11.07 -9.99
C PRO A 148 -19.42 9.78 -9.83
N LEU A 149 -18.10 9.88 -9.97
CA LEU A 149 -17.19 8.73 -9.79
C LEU A 149 -17.37 8.03 -8.43
N ARG A 150 -17.66 8.78 -7.37
CA ARG A 150 -17.91 8.27 -6.01
C ARG A 150 -19.17 7.39 -5.85
N ASP A 151 -20.08 7.46 -6.82
CA ASP A 151 -21.27 6.60 -6.85
C ASP A 151 -20.97 5.26 -7.51
N ILE A 152 -19.85 5.17 -8.22
CA ILE A 152 -19.44 4.01 -9.02
C ILE A 152 -18.25 3.30 -8.38
N PHE A 153 -17.28 4.03 -7.85
CA PHE A 153 -16.05 3.52 -7.26
C PHE A 153 -15.80 4.12 -5.87
N ASP A 154 -14.90 3.48 -5.13
CA ASP A 154 -14.31 4.09 -3.95
C ASP A 154 -13.30 5.17 -4.35
N VAL A 155 -13.30 6.27 -3.60
CA VAL A 155 -12.45 7.46 -3.81
C VAL A 155 -11.67 7.75 -2.53
N PRO A 156 -10.56 8.51 -2.60
CA PRO A 156 -9.77 8.84 -1.42
C PRO A 156 -10.61 9.47 -0.31
N ASP A 157 -10.48 8.92 0.91
CA ASP A 157 -11.07 9.46 2.14
C ASP A 157 -9.94 9.85 3.09
N LEU A 158 -9.87 11.14 3.44
CA LEU A 158 -8.83 11.67 4.33
C LEU A 158 -8.89 11.07 5.73
N ASN A 159 -10.07 10.64 6.20
CA ASN A 159 -10.19 10.02 7.52
C ASN A 159 -9.48 8.65 7.60
N LEU A 160 -9.39 7.94 6.47
CA LEU A 160 -8.71 6.65 6.36
C LEU A 160 -7.21 6.78 6.01
N MET A 161 -6.79 7.97 5.57
CA MET A 161 -5.42 8.30 5.16
C MET A 161 -4.71 9.10 6.24
N ASN A 162 -4.81 8.61 7.48
CA ASN A 162 -4.33 9.29 8.67
C ASN A 162 -2.97 8.78 9.14
N ASP A 163 -2.43 9.42 10.18
CA ASP A 163 -1.16 9.12 10.81
C ASP A 163 -1.35 8.52 12.23
N ASP A 164 -2.53 8.00 12.56
CA ASP A 164 -2.93 7.60 13.91
C ASP A 164 -1.96 6.57 14.53
N ILE A 165 -1.47 5.62 13.72
CA ILE A 165 -0.50 4.60 14.14
C ILE A 165 0.81 5.25 14.58
N VAL A 166 1.38 6.15 13.76
CA VAL A 166 2.68 6.77 14.04
C VAL A 166 2.59 7.88 15.09
N ASN A 167 1.43 8.52 15.23
CA ASN A 167 1.16 9.50 16.27
C ASN A 167 0.87 8.84 17.64
N GLY A 168 0.66 7.53 17.68
CA GLY A 168 0.29 6.81 18.91
C GLY A 168 -1.13 7.12 19.39
N GLU A 169 -2.03 7.46 18.45
CA GLU A 169 -3.43 7.76 18.74
C GLU A 169 -4.29 6.50 18.89
N ILE A 170 -3.76 5.34 18.48
CA ILE A 170 -4.40 4.04 18.65
C ILE A 170 -4.07 3.49 20.05
N ASP A 171 -5.12 3.20 20.83
CA ASP A 171 -4.97 2.45 22.08
C ASP A 171 -4.77 0.96 21.77
N VAL A 172 -3.49 0.58 21.67
CA VAL A 172 -3.04 -0.76 21.32
C VAL A 172 -3.48 -1.82 22.33
N GLU A 173 -3.79 -1.46 23.58
CA GLU A 173 -4.24 -2.41 24.60
C GLU A 173 -5.73 -2.76 24.47
N MET A 174 -6.51 -1.88 23.86
CA MET A 174 -7.95 -2.07 23.63
C MET A 174 -8.27 -2.77 22.29
N GLU A 175 -7.28 -2.88 21.40
CA GLU A 175 -7.45 -3.46 20.08
C GLU A 175 -7.29 -4.99 20.05
N SER A 176 -8.25 -5.66 19.40
CA SER A 176 -8.18 -7.10 19.15
C SER A 176 -7.13 -7.48 18.09
N VAL A 177 -6.83 -6.53 17.19
CA VAL A 177 -5.82 -6.66 16.13
C VAL A 177 -4.97 -5.40 16.13
N ARG A 178 -3.67 -5.55 16.36
CA ARG A 178 -2.74 -4.43 16.49
C ARG A 178 -2.05 -4.10 15.16
N PRO A 179 -1.57 -2.86 14.95
CA PRO A 179 -0.83 -2.50 13.75
C PRO A 179 0.49 -3.27 13.64
N LEU A 180 0.73 -3.92 12.50
CA LEU A 180 2.01 -4.58 12.17
C LEU A 180 3.00 -3.63 11.45
N ALA A 181 2.47 -2.59 10.83
CA ALA A 181 3.25 -1.60 10.09
C ALA A 181 2.91 -0.18 10.57
N GLN A 182 3.82 0.76 10.32
CA GLN A 182 3.65 2.16 10.71
C GLN A 182 2.54 2.86 9.93
N PHE A 183 2.31 2.47 8.67
CA PHE A 183 1.32 3.12 7.81
C PHE A 183 0.38 2.09 7.21
N THR A 184 -0.89 2.48 7.04
CA THR A 184 -1.88 1.71 6.30
C THR A 184 -1.64 1.83 4.79
N ALA A 185 -2.23 0.91 4.01
CA ALA A 185 -2.17 0.97 2.56
C ALA A 185 -2.73 2.28 1.96
N PRO A 186 -3.93 2.79 2.36
CA PRO A 186 -4.43 4.07 1.86
C PRO A 186 -3.49 5.25 2.16
N ARG A 187 -2.94 5.29 3.38
CA ARG A 187 -2.01 6.36 3.78
C ARG A 187 -0.73 6.32 2.94
N THR A 188 -0.23 5.13 2.65
CA THR A 188 0.95 4.90 1.81
C THR A 188 0.69 5.35 0.38
N ASP A 189 -0.42 4.96 -0.25
CA ASP A 189 -0.76 5.39 -1.61
C ASP A 189 -0.92 6.91 -1.71
N TYR A 190 -1.57 7.54 -0.73
CA TYR A 190 -1.67 9.00 -0.68
C TYR A 190 -0.29 9.67 -0.63
N SER A 191 0.62 9.16 0.22
CA SER A 191 2.01 9.61 0.28
C SER A 191 2.73 9.45 -1.05
N LEU A 192 2.61 8.29 -1.71
CA LEU A 192 3.26 8.03 -2.99
C LEU A 192 2.78 9.00 -4.08
N ALA A 193 1.47 9.24 -4.15
CA ALA A 193 0.91 10.20 -5.09
C ALA A 193 1.41 11.63 -4.83
N ARG A 194 1.47 12.05 -3.56
CA ARG A 194 1.99 13.37 -3.17
C ARG A 194 3.49 13.50 -3.42
N LEU A 195 4.26 12.45 -3.14
CA LEU A 195 5.69 12.41 -3.38
C LEU A 195 5.99 12.67 -4.86
N GLN A 196 5.31 11.96 -5.77
CA GLN A 196 5.47 12.16 -7.20
C GLN A 196 5.02 13.56 -7.64
N HIS A 197 3.88 14.06 -7.14
CA HIS A 197 3.40 15.40 -7.46
C HIS A 197 4.38 16.51 -7.07
N TYR A 198 4.95 16.45 -5.87
CA TYR A 198 5.82 17.51 -5.36
C TYR A 198 7.26 17.42 -5.86
N THR A 199 7.74 16.22 -6.20
CA THR A 199 9.13 15.99 -6.59
C THR A 199 9.31 15.77 -8.09
N ALA A 200 8.22 15.61 -8.84
CA ALA A 200 8.22 15.22 -10.25
C ALA A 200 9.11 14.00 -10.55
N THR A 201 9.31 13.14 -9.55
CA THR A 201 10.22 11.99 -9.57
C THR A 201 9.42 10.75 -9.20
N ARG A 202 9.69 9.63 -9.88
CA ARG A 202 8.95 8.40 -9.59
C ARG A 202 9.38 7.81 -8.26
N ALA A 203 8.45 7.19 -7.53
CA ALA A 203 8.75 6.63 -6.21
C ALA A 203 9.84 5.53 -6.22
N ASP A 204 10.01 4.82 -7.34
CA ASP A 204 11.05 3.79 -7.52
C ASP A 204 12.46 4.38 -7.75
N GLU A 205 12.59 5.70 -7.97
CA GLU A 205 13.88 6.38 -8.13
C GLU A 205 14.43 6.91 -6.79
N PHE A 206 13.62 6.90 -5.73
CA PHE A 206 14.03 7.36 -4.41
C PHE A 206 15.08 6.43 -3.79
N GLN A 207 16.10 7.03 -3.19
CA GLN A 207 17.17 6.34 -2.49
C GLN A 207 16.94 6.36 -0.97
N ASN A 208 17.56 5.41 -0.25
CA ASN A 208 17.43 5.29 1.21
C ASN A 208 18.04 6.46 2.00
N PHE A 209 18.94 7.24 1.39
CA PHE A 209 19.59 8.38 2.01
C PHE A 209 19.06 9.67 1.40
N VAL A 210 18.35 10.46 2.21
CA VAL A 210 17.68 11.69 1.78
C VAL A 210 18.41 12.91 2.32
N LEU A 211 18.62 13.91 1.46
CA LEU A 211 19.19 15.22 1.81
C LEU A 211 18.12 16.28 1.58
N PHE A 212 17.86 17.11 2.59
CA PHE A 212 17.01 18.30 2.45
C PHE A 212 17.87 19.55 2.35
N THR A 213 17.56 20.40 1.37
CA THR A 213 18.27 21.66 1.13
C THR A 213 17.25 22.77 0.89
N ASN A 214 17.52 23.96 1.41
CA ASN A 214 16.64 25.13 1.27
C ASN A 214 17.16 26.16 0.24
N TYR A 215 18.23 25.85 -0.50
CA TYR A 215 18.78 26.70 -1.55
C TYR A 215 19.14 25.90 -2.80
N GLN A 216 18.87 26.47 -3.97
CA GLN A 216 19.12 25.86 -5.28
C GLN A 216 20.59 25.49 -5.51
N PHE A 217 21.54 26.30 -5.02
CA PHE A 217 22.96 26.05 -5.28
C PHE A 217 23.44 24.69 -4.76
N TYR A 218 22.85 24.15 -3.69
CA TYR A 218 23.18 22.81 -3.20
C TYR A 218 22.79 21.72 -4.19
N VAL A 219 21.68 21.91 -4.92
CA VAL A 219 21.23 20.99 -5.97
C VAL A 219 22.22 21.02 -7.13
N ASP A 220 22.62 22.22 -7.56
CA ASP A 220 23.55 22.40 -8.68
C ASP A 220 24.92 21.75 -8.39
N GLU A 221 25.46 21.99 -7.19
CA GLU A 221 26.71 21.36 -6.73
C GLU A 221 26.58 19.84 -6.58
N PHE A 222 25.45 19.35 -6.05
CA PHE A 222 25.19 17.91 -5.95
C PHE A 222 25.19 17.24 -7.34
N VAL A 223 24.55 17.86 -8.32
CA VAL A 223 24.51 17.36 -9.70
C VAL A 223 25.91 17.37 -10.32
N ALA A 224 26.67 18.46 -10.17
CA ALA A 224 28.04 18.54 -10.69
C ALA A 224 28.94 17.45 -10.08
N HIS A 225 28.87 17.27 -8.77
CA HIS A 225 29.63 16.26 -8.04
C HIS A 225 29.22 14.83 -8.40
N ALA A 226 27.93 14.57 -8.57
CA ALA A 226 27.42 13.27 -8.98
C ALA A 226 27.89 12.89 -10.40
N ARG A 227 27.87 13.83 -11.35
CA ARG A 227 28.39 13.62 -12.71
C ARG A 227 29.87 13.29 -12.72
N ALA A 228 30.69 14.05 -12.00
CA ALA A 228 32.12 13.80 -11.89
C ALA A 228 32.46 12.41 -11.30
N ARG A 229 31.60 11.88 -10.42
CA ARG A 229 31.74 10.52 -9.87
C ARG A 229 31.18 9.42 -10.79
N GLY A 230 30.18 9.75 -11.61
CA GLY A 230 29.59 8.82 -12.59
C GLY A 230 30.52 8.53 -13.76
N GLU A 231 31.26 9.54 -14.24
CA GLU A 231 32.18 9.43 -15.37
C GLU A 231 33.46 8.61 -15.08
N GLY A 232 33.71 8.25 -13.82
CA GLY A 232 34.87 7.44 -13.42
C GLY A 232 34.57 5.95 -13.22
N ARG A 233 33.44 5.45 -13.73
CA ARG A 233 32.92 4.09 -13.47
C ARG A 233 32.71 3.22 -14.71
N ASP A 234 33.28 3.60 -15.85
CA ASP A 234 33.39 2.75 -17.05
C ASP A 234 34.69 1.92 -17.05
#